data_AF-A0A923WTA6-F1
#
_entry.id   AF-A0A923WTA6-F1
#
_cell.length_a   1.000
_cell.length_b   1.000
_cell.length_c   1.000
_cell.angle_alpha   90.00
_cell.angle_beta   90.00
_cell.angle_gamma   90.00
#
_symmetry.space_group_name_H-M   'P 1'
#
loop_
_entity.id
_entity.type
_entity.pdbx_description
1 polymer ?
#
loop_
_entity_poly.entity_id
_entity_poly.type
_entity_poly.pdbx_seq_one_letter_code
_entity_poly.pdbx_strand_id
1 'polypeptide(L)'
;MKNKFFYVFLLLFIFKPHAFAGGTVVGNGGDPVFEFLEAARFSMIESLKVLVNDPNEQAHFCEKNSLSPEQTNFCRQYFLTMVSDILKMNQGKDKTLFVLREEPLKVVGPDGKPMMVAARTDLGPNGPIEFHRDSVKTLLPTQVLFLITHEFQHKSYFNGSFITDNDPIGPFVIGRDLIDSAAESIVALARRNGKVGTQFGIRDIFDCIANTGVSQLGARISSSRLFQNSDLMTYNTSFSKNPTDGSIFLPETNDSSLILRFDISEPNNCGDPNLLRNTKVQIIRSIRFVDGSIQENIISEKRMASNPMCPNTDPKIEISSDLVSFSCRYFGSQGTTSNSTKK
;
A
#
# COMPACT_ATOMS: atom_id res chain seq x y z
N MET A 1 -1.75 -74.43 -30.68
CA MET A 1 -3.04 -73.71 -30.68
C MET A 1 -2.80 -72.29 -30.20
N LYS A 2 -3.13 -71.32 -31.06
CA LYS A 2 -3.67 -69.97 -30.79
C LYS A 2 -2.98 -69.08 -29.74
N ASN A 3 -2.34 -68.03 -30.28
CA ASN A 3 -2.47 -66.60 -29.94
C ASN A 3 -2.75 -66.21 -28.48
N LYS A 4 -1.92 -65.31 -27.94
CA LYS A 4 -2.25 -63.87 -27.91
C LYS A 4 -1.06 -63.02 -27.47
N PHE A 5 -0.79 -62.01 -28.30
CA PHE A 5 -0.07 -60.78 -27.99
C PHE A 5 -0.57 -60.15 -26.69
N PHE A 6 0.34 -59.65 -25.85
CA PHE A 6 0.11 -58.41 -25.12
C PHE A 6 1.43 -57.66 -24.99
N TYR A 7 1.62 -56.68 -25.88
CA TYR A 7 2.59 -55.61 -25.71
C TYR A 7 2.11 -54.76 -24.52
N VAL A 8 2.82 -54.79 -23.40
CA VAL A 8 2.72 -53.72 -22.41
C VAL A 8 3.72 -52.66 -22.83
N PHE A 9 3.22 -51.68 -23.61
CA PHE A 9 3.88 -50.41 -23.82
C PHE A 9 3.94 -49.70 -22.47
N LEU A 10 5.09 -49.76 -21.79
CA LEU A 10 5.35 -48.95 -20.60
C LEU A 10 5.55 -47.50 -21.07
N LEU A 11 4.46 -46.75 -21.16
CA LEU A 11 4.45 -45.30 -21.26
C LEU A 11 5.04 -44.76 -19.94
N LEU A 12 6.36 -44.59 -19.92
CA LEU A 12 7.03 -43.68 -18.99
C LEU A 12 6.54 -42.27 -19.34
N PHE A 13 5.41 -41.88 -18.74
CA PHE A 13 5.08 -40.48 -18.54
C PHE A 13 6.22 -39.88 -17.72
N ILE A 14 7.17 -39.28 -18.44
CA ILE A 14 8.07 -38.29 -17.91
C ILE A 14 7.16 -37.16 -17.43
N PHE A 15 6.72 -37.24 -16.18
CA PHE A 15 6.23 -36.11 -15.42
C PHE A 15 7.42 -35.14 -15.37
N LYS A 16 7.48 -34.22 -16.34
CA LYS A 16 8.23 -33.00 -16.18
C LYS A 16 7.71 -32.39 -14.87
N PRO A 17 8.57 -32.15 -13.86
CA PRO A 17 8.17 -31.27 -12.79
C PRO A 17 7.87 -29.94 -13.49
N HIS A 18 6.58 -29.58 -13.54
CA HIS A 18 6.22 -28.20 -13.74
C HIS A 18 6.80 -27.49 -12.52
N ALA A 19 7.98 -26.92 -12.71
CA ALA A 19 8.50 -25.89 -11.84
C ALA A 19 7.43 -24.81 -11.81
N PHE A 20 6.59 -24.86 -10.78
CA PHE A 20 5.72 -23.76 -10.41
C PHE A 20 6.62 -22.53 -10.36
N ALA A 21 6.28 -21.54 -11.19
CA ALA A 21 7.00 -20.29 -11.30
C ALA A 21 7.30 -19.76 -9.89
N GLY A 22 8.58 -19.68 -9.59
CA GLY A 22 9.08 -19.33 -8.28
C GLY A 22 8.59 -17.95 -7.89
N GLY A 23 7.84 -17.88 -6.78
CA GLY A 23 7.81 -16.63 -6.02
C GLY A 23 9.25 -16.35 -5.61
N THR A 24 9.77 -15.19 -6.01
CA THR A 24 11.07 -14.74 -5.53
C THR A 24 10.92 -14.46 -4.04
N VAL A 25 11.47 -15.34 -3.21
CA VAL A 25 11.67 -15.09 -1.79
C VAL A 25 13.17 -15.02 -1.55
N VAL A 26 13.52 -14.11 -0.63
CA VAL A 26 14.84 -13.86 -0.03
C VAL A 26 15.62 -12.70 -0.67
N GLY A 27 15.50 -11.52 -0.05
CA GLY A 27 16.58 -10.53 -0.02
C GLY A 27 16.89 -9.80 -1.32
N ASN A 28 15.89 -9.20 -1.98
CA ASN A 28 16.19 -8.17 -2.98
C ASN A 28 16.50 -6.86 -2.26
N GLY A 29 17.73 -6.69 -1.76
CA GLY A 29 18.23 -5.36 -1.46
C GLY A 29 18.01 -4.48 -2.71
N GLY A 30 17.23 -3.40 -2.58
CA GLY A 30 16.86 -2.53 -3.70
C GLY A 30 15.49 -2.79 -4.34
N ASP A 31 14.68 -3.77 -3.88
CA ASP A 31 13.27 -3.85 -4.29
C ASP A 31 12.42 -2.88 -3.44
N PRO A 32 11.94 -1.77 -4.00
CA PRO A 32 11.27 -0.73 -3.24
C PRO A 32 9.95 -1.19 -2.60
N VAL A 33 9.29 -2.20 -3.18
CA VAL A 33 8.03 -2.74 -2.64
C VAL A 33 8.32 -3.63 -1.44
N PHE A 34 9.37 -4.43 -1.53
CA PHE A 34 9.79 -5.28 -0.42
C PHE A 34 10.32 -4.45 0.76
N GLU A 35 11.16 -3.44 0.47
CA GLU A 35 11.64 -2.49 1.46
C GLU A 35 10.49 -1.76 2.14
N PHE A 36 9.45 -1.38 1.39
CA PHE A 36 8.25 -0.77 1.94
C PHE A 36 7.49 -1.69 2.90
N LEU A 37 7.31 -2.97 2.53
CA LEU A 37 6.70 -3.97 3.42
C LEU A 37 7.51 -4.18 4.71
N GLU A 38 8.84 -4.28 4.59
CA GLU A 38 9.72 -4.45 5.75
C GLU A 38 9.74 -3.23 6.66
N ALA A 39 9.71 -2.03 6.07
CA ALA A 39 9.60 -0.80 6.84
C ALA A 39 8.24 -0.73 7.56
N ALA A 40 7.15 -1.17 6.93
CA ALA A 40 5.82 -1.19 7.55
C ALA A 40 5.74 -2.22 8.68
N ARG A 41 6.39 -3.39 8.50
CA ARG A 41 6.58 -4.37 9.57
C ARG A 41 7.34 -3.77 10.75
N PHE A 42 8.41 -3.04 10.51
CA PHE A 42 9.16 -2.38 11.58
C PHE A 42 8.28 -1.39 12.35
N SER A 43 7.53 -0.53 11.65
CA SER A 43 6.58 0.39 12.27
C SER A 43 5.52 -0.34 13.09
N MET A 44 4.97 -1.45 12.58
CA MET A 44 4.05 -2.31 13.31
C MET A 44 4.69 -2.81 14.62
N ILE A 45 5.87 -3.43 14.55
CA ILE A 45 6.57 -3.97 15.73
C ILE A 45 6.79 -2.88 16.78
N GLU A 46 7.24 -1.70 16.37
CA GLU A 46 7.48 -0.58 17.29
C GLU A 46 6.18 -0.08 17.93
N SER A 47 5.07 -0.03 17.18
CA SER A 47 3.76 0.31 17.73
C SER A 47 3.22 -0.75 18.67
N LEU A 48 3.40 -2.04 18.35
CA LEU A 48 3.04 -3.13 19.27
C LEU A 48 3.85 -3.07 20.56
N LYS A 49 5.15 -2.74 20.49
CA LYS A 49 5.99 -2.52 21.67
C LYS A 49 5.49 -1.36 22.53
N VAL A 50 5.04 -0.26 21.92
CA VAL A 50 4.41 0.84 22.69
C VAL A 50 3.14 0.35 23.37
N LEU A 51 2.24 -0.31 22.62
CA LEU A 51 0.99 -0.84 23.17
C LEU A 51 1.24 -1.76 24.38
N VAL A 52 2.16 -2.71 24.29
CA VAL A 52 2.39 -3.67 25.39
C VAL A 52 3.08 -3.05 26.61
N ASN A 53 3.77 -1.91 26.45
CA ASN A 53 4.52 -1.26 27.53
C ASN A 53 3.82 -0.04 28.14
N ASP A 54 2.76 0.48 27.52
CA ASP A 54 2.00 1.63 28.01
C ASP A 54 0.58 1.21 28.44
N PRO A 55 0.29 1.17 29.76
CA PRO A 55 -1.05 0.85 30.27
C PRO A 55 -2.16 1.77 29.76
N ASN A 56 -1.84 3.04 29.46
CA ASN A 56 -2.81 3.98 28.95
C ASN A 56 -3.21 3.63 27.50
N GLU A 57 -2.24 3.25 26.66
CA GLU A 57 -2.52 2.79 25.31
C GLU A 57 -3.28 1.46 25.30
N GLN A 58 -3.00 0.55 26.25
CA GLN A 58 -3.81 -0.67 26.41
C GLN A 58 -5.25 -0.36 26.79
N ALA A 59 -5.44 0.55 27.76
CA ALA A 59 -6.76 0.92 28.27
C ALA A 59 -7.65 1.57 27.20
N HIS A 60 -7.06 2.27 26.22
CA HIS A 60 -7.81 2.95 25.16
C HIS A 60 -7.72 2.22 23.80
N PHE A 61 -7.15 1.01 23.77
CA PHE A 61 -7.07 0.23 22.55
C PHE A 61 -8.48 -0.17 22.06
N CYS A 62 -8.68 -0.14 20.74
CA CYS A 62 -9.97 -0.28 20.05
C CYS A 62 -11.05 0.77 20.37
N GLU A 63 -10.77 1.85 21.13
CA GLU A 63 -11.80 2.86 21.39
C GLU A 63 -12.11 3.69 20.13
N LYS A 64 -13.33 3.50 19.61
CA LYS A 64 -13.84 4.19 18.42
C LYS A 64 -15.34 4.40 18.54
N ASN A 65 -15.82 5.51 17.97
CA ASN A 65 -17.24 5.86 17.97
C ASN A 65 -18.12 4.85 17.20
N SER A 66 -17.54 4.05 16.31
CA SER A 66 -18.24 3.05 15.51
C SER A 66 -18.46 1.72 16.25
N LEU A 67 -17.78 1.48 17.38
CA LEU A 67 -17.88 0.24 18.14
C LEU A 67 -18.73 0.46 19.40
N SER A 68 -19.54 -0.54 19.74
CA SER A 68 -20.20 -0.57 21.04
C SER A 68 -19.15 -0.76 22.16
N PRO A 69 -19.49 -0.45 23.44
CA PRO A 69 -18.60 -0.74 24.57
C PRO A 69 -18.22 -2.22 24.67
N GLU A 70 -19.14 -3.12 24.34
CA GLU A 70 -18.89 -4.57 24.31
C GLU A 70 -17.89 -4.95 23.21
N GLN A 71 -18.07 -4.43 21.99
CA GLN A 71 -17.14 -4.65 20.87
C GLN A 71 -15.75 -4.08 21.16
N THR A 72 -15.69 -2.90 21.78
CA THR A 72 -14.42 -2.27 22.18
C THR A 72 -13.66 -3.14 23.17
N ASN A 73 -14.33 -3.61 24.24
CA ASN A 73 -13.70 -4.47 25.24
C ASN A 73 -13.27 -5.81 24.65
N PHE A 74 -14.10 -6.40 23.78
CA PHE A 74 -13.77 -7.66 23.12
C PHE A 74 -12.55 -7.50 22.20
N CYS A 75 -12.52 -6.46 21.36
CA CYS A 75 -11.40 -6.15 20.46
C CYS A 75 -10.09 -5.93 21.23
N ARG A 76 -10.16 -5.22 22.35
CA ARG A 76 -9.03 -5.00 23.26
C ARG A 76 -8.50 -6.31 23.84
N GLN A 77 -9.37 -7.12 24.45
CA GLN A 77 -8.98 -8.40 25.03
C GLN A 77 -8.40 -9.34 23.97
N TYR A 78 -9.08 -9.42 22.83
CA TYR A 78 -8.66 -10.20 21.67
C TYR A 78 -7.22 -9.88 21.26
N PHE A 79 -6.94 -8.62 20.95
CA PHE A 79 -5.64 -8.24 20.42
C PHE A 79 -4.52 -8.35 21.47
N LEU A 80 -4.79 -7.94 22.72
CA LEU A 80 -3.81 -8.03 23.82
C LEU A 80 -3.48 -9.49 24.18
N THR A 81 -4.37 -10.44 23.89
CA THR A 81 -4.08 -11.88 24.06
C THR A 81 -3.08 -12.38 23.00
N MET A 82 -3.13 -11.85 21.78
CA MET A 82 -2.35 -12.35 20.63
C MET A 82 -1.07 -11.56 20.36
N VAL A 83 -0.93 -10.34 20.91
CA VAL A 83 0.15 -9.41 20.56
C VAL A 83 1.56 -9.98 20.78
N SER A 84 1.75 -10.82 21.80
CA SER A 84 3.02 -11.49 22.08
C SER A 84 3.40 -12.48 20.97
N ASP A 85 2.44 -13.25 20.48
CA ASP A 85 2.63 -14.19 19.37
C ASP A 85 2.93 -13.45 18.07
N ILE A 86 2.20 -12.36 17.80
CA ILE A 86 2.46 -11.49 16.64
C ILE A 86 3.88 -10.92 16.71
N LEU A 87 4.32 -10.41 17.87
CA LEU A 87 5.68 -9.89 18.06
C LEU A 87 6.74 -10.99 17.81
N LYS A 88 6.50 -12.21 18.31
CA LYS A 88 7.40 -13.35 18.13
C LYS A 88 7.53 -13.75 16.65
N MET A 89 6.41 -13.81 15.92
CA MET A 89 6.39 -14.11 14.48
C MET A 89 7.06 -13.05 13.61
N ASN A 90 7.37 -11.88 14.18
CA ASN A 90 8.02 -10.79 13.49
C ASN A 90 9.53 -10.68 13.75
N GLN A 91 10.11 -11.58 14.53
CA GLN A 91 11.50 -11.49 14.99
C GLN A 91 12.22 -12.85 14.90
N GLY A 92 13.56 -12.80 14.89
CA GLY A 92 14.40 -14.00 14.93
C GLY A 92 14.46 -14.78 13.63
N LYS A 93 14.90 -16.05 13.74
CA LYS A 93 15.11 -16.95 12.59
C LYS A 93 13.80 -17.50 12.01
N ASP A 94 12.76 -17.56 12.83
CA ASP A 94 11.44 -18.09 12.46
C ASP A 94 10.45 -16.95 12.13
N LYS A 95 10.98 -15.77 11.80
CA LYS A 95 10.19 -14.62 11.33
C LYS A 95 9.33 -15.05 10.13
N THR A 96 8.03 -14.80 10.20
CA THR A 96 7.09 -15.01 9.10
C THR A 96 7.58 -14.27 7.86
N LEU A 97 7.74 -15.00 6.75
CA LEU A 97 8.24 -14.46 5.50
C LEU A 97 7.16 -13.63 4.78
N PHE A 98 7.57 -12.56 4.12
CA PHE A 98 6.75 -11.86 3.13
C PHE A 98 7.14 -12.35 1.73
N VAL A 99 6.13 -12.66 0.92
CA VAL A 99 6.32 -13.14 -0.45
C VAL A 99 5.58 -12.20 -1.40
N LEU A 100 6.32 -11.55 -2.29
CA LEU A 100 5.74 -10.73 -3.35
C LEU A 100 5.37 -11.62 -4.54
N ARG A 101 4.11 -11.51 -4.98
CA ARG A 101 3.57 -12.21 -6.14
C ARG A 101 3.28 -11.19 -7.24
N GLU A 102 3.74 -11.49 -8.46
CA GLU A 102 3.39 -10.71 -9.65
C GLU A 102 1.95 -10.98 -10.10
N GLU A 103 1.44 -12.18 -9.84
CA GLU A 103 0.08 -12.56 -10.21
C GLU A 103 -0.93 -12.05 -9.17
N PRO A 104 -2.11 -11.59 -9.62
CA PRO A 104 -3.16 -11.13 -8.73
C PRO A 104 -3.65 -12.22 -7.77
N LEU A 105 -3.75 -11.90 -6.48
CA LEU A 105 -4.14 -12.84 -5.42
C LEU A 105 -5.66 -12.97 -5.31
N LYS A 106 -6.13 -14.18 -5.03
CA LYS A 106 -7.56 -14.52 -4.89
C LYS A 106 -7.84 -15.22 -3.57
N VAL A 107 -8.94 -14.83 -2.92
CA VAL A 107 -9.54 -15.52 -1.76
C VAL A 107 -11.02 -15.76 -2.01
N VAL A 108 -11.65 -16.58 -1.19
CA VAL A 108 -13.10 -16.81 -1.24
C VAL A 108 -13.79 -15.68 -0.47
N GLY A 109 -14.60 -14.88 -1.15
CA GLY A 109 -15.39 -13.82 -0.54
C GLY A 109 -16.56 -14.35 0.30
N PRO A 110 -17.28 -13.48 1.02
CA PRO A 110 -18.43 -13.86 1.85
C PRO A 110 -19.56 -14.53 1.06
N ASP A 111 -19.68 -14.24 -0.24
CA ASP A 111 -20.67 -14.83 -1.15
C ASP A 111 -20.20 -16.15 -1.79
N GLY A 112 -19.05 -16.67 -1.36
CA GLY A 112 -18.44 -17.89 -1.89
C GLY A 112 -17.72 -17.71 -3.23
N LYS A 113 -17.65 -16.49 -3.79
CA LYS A 113 -17.00 -16.23 -5.08
C LYS A 113 -15.55 -15.78 -4.91
N PRO A 114 -14.68 -16.00 -5.92
CA PRO A 114 -13.33 -15.48 -5.89
C PRO A 114 -13.32 -13.94 -5.84
N MET A 115 -12.61 -13.40 -4.85
CA MET A 115 -12.38 -11.97 -4.66
C MET A 115 -10.89 -11.68 -4.77
N MET A 116 -10.55 -10.61 -5.50
CA MET A 116 -9.18 -10.13 -5.62
C MET A 116 -8.75 -9.43 -4.33
N VAL A 117 -7.55 -9.72 -3.84
CA VAL A 117 -7.00 -9.14 -2.61
C VAL A 117 -5.57 -8.69 -2.76
N ALA A 118 -5.17 -7.72 -1.92
CA ALA A 118 -3.80 -7.21 -1.90
C ALA A 118 -2.83 -8.11 -1.13
N ALA A 119 -3.33 -8.87 -0.16
CA ALA A 119 -2.58 -9.89 0.55
C ALA A 119 -3.46 -11.11 0.82
N ARG A 120 -2.81 -12.25 1.07
CA ARG A 120 -3.43 -13.45 1.64
C ARG A 120 -2.45 -14.13 2.57
N THR A 121 -2.97 -14.75 3.61
CA THR A 121 -2.20 -15.60 4.51
C THR A 121 -2.88 -16.94 4.69
N ASP A 122 -2.07 -18.00 4.76
CA ASP A 122 -2.55 -19.26 5.33
C ASP A 122 -2.81 -19.05 6.83
N LEU A 123 -3.88 -19.69 7.32
CA LEU A 123 -4.23 -19.65 8.74
C LEU A 123 -3.15 -20.33 9.57
N GLY A 124 -2.81 -19.68 10.68
CA GLY A 124 -1.85 -20.17 11.65
C GLY A 124 -0.40 -19.72 11.46
N PRO A 125 0.48 -20.16 12.37
CA PRO A 125 1.80 -19.53 12.57
C PRO A 125 2.78 -19.85 11.46
N ASN A 126 2.52 -20.91 10.69
CA ASN A 126 3.39 -21.38 9.63
C ASN A 126 3.05 -20.71 8.30
N GLY A 127 4.00 -20.77 7.37
CA GLY A 127 3.82 -20.25 6.02
C GLY A 127 3.99 -18.72 5.90
N PRO A 128 4.17 -18.23 4.68
CA PRO A 128 4.35 -16.81 4.42
C PRO A 128 3.05 -16.02 4.53
N ILE A 129 3.17 -14.69 4.54
CA ILE A 129 2.12 -13.78 4.10
C ILE A 129 2.46 -13.37 2.67
N GLU A 130 1.54 -13.62 1.74
CA GLU A 130 1.72 -13.30 0.34
C GLU A 130 1.08 -11.96 0.01
N PHE A 131 1.77 -11.16 -0.77
CA PHE A 131 1.33 -9.84 -1.20
C PHE A 131 1.34 -9.75 -2.72
N HIS A 132 0.28 -9.21 -3.30
CA HIS A 132 0.27 -8.87 -4.72
C HIS A 132 1.11 -7.61 -4.91
N ARG A 133 2.20 -7.72 -5.67
CA ARG A 133 3.20 -6.66 -5.83
C ARG A 133 2.57 -5.35 -6.27
N ASP A 134 1.79 -5.38 -7.33
CA ASP A 134 1.24 -4.15 -7.92
C ASP A 134 0.17 -3.53 -7.02
N SER A 135 -0.55 -4.33 -6.24
CA SER A 135 -1.44 -3.78 -5.22
C SER A 135 -0.65 -3.10 -4.09
N VAL A 136 0.42 -3.70 -3.58
CA VAL A 136 1.25 -3.05 -2.55
C VAL A 136 1.89 -1.76 -3.06
N LYS A 137 2.30 -1.73 -4.34
CA LYS A 137 2.86 -0.52 -4.97
C LYS A 137 1.92 0.68 -4.88
N THR A 138 0.61 0.47 -4.89
CA THR A 138 -0.38 1.55 -4.90
C THR A 138 -0.91 1.91 -3.51
N LEU A 139 -0.69 1.06 -2.50
CA LEU A 139 -1.17 1.27 -1.13
C LEU A 139 -0.42 2.36 -0.36
N LEU A 140 -1.14 3.05 0.52
CA LEU A 140 -0.61 3.93 1.56
C LEU A 140 0.31 3.19 2.53
N PRO A 141 1.21 3.91 3.19
CA PRO A 141 1.95 3.36 4.32
C PRO A 141 1.07 2.94 5.47
N THR A 142 0.02 3.71 5.77
CA THR A 142 -1.00 3.34 6.76
C THR A 142 -1.82 2.13 6.31
N GLN A 143 -2.08 1.97 5.01
CA GLN A 143 -2.76 0.78 4.48
C GLN A 143 -1.89 -0.46 4.48
N VAL A 144 -0.62 -0.33 4.13
CA VAL A 144 0.31 -1.47 4.19
C VAL A 144 0.51 -1.88 5.64
N LEU A 145 0.63 -0.92 6.55
CA LEU A 145 0.64 -1.21 7.98
C LEU A 145 -0.65 -1.88 8.44
N PHE A 146 -1.81 -1.36 8.04
CA PHE A 146 -3.12 -1.96 8.30
C PHE A 146 -3.17 -3.40 7.79
N LEU A 147 -2.85 -3.62 6.51
CA LEU A 147 -2.88 -4.90 5.84
C LEU A 147 -1.94 -5.89 6.51
N ILE A 148 -0.69 -5.53 6.77
CA ILE A 148 0.24 -6.38 7.50
C ILE A 148 -0.31 -6.73 8.89
N THR A 149 -0.86 -5.75 9.61
CA THR A 149 -1.43 -5.99 10.94
C THR A 149 -2.66 -6.90 10.88
N HIS A 150 -3.49 -6.77 9.85
CA HIS A 150 -4.62 -7.64 9.56
C HIS A 150 -4.13 -9.07 9.33
N GLU A 151 -3.22 -9.29 8.39
CA GLU A 151 -2.72 -10.63 8.04
C GLU A 151 -2.03 -11.35 9.22
N PHE A 152 -1.32 -10.61 10.09
CA PHE A 152 -0.69 -11.22 11.27
C PHE A 152 -1.69 -11.75 12.30
N GLN A 153 -2.91 -11.21 12.35
CA GLN A 153 -3.94 -11.68 13.28
C GLN A 153 -4.45 -13.07 12.89
N HIS A 154 -4.55 -13.38 11.60
CA HIS A 154 -4.89 -14.73 11.10
C HIS A 154 -3.83 -15.80 11.45
N LYS A 155 -2.62 -15.38 11.82
CA LYS A 155 -1.53 -16.31 12.19
C LYS A 155 -1.52 -16.71 13.65
N SER A 156 -2.24 -15.99 14.52
CA SER A 156 -2.24 -16.26 15.96
C SER A 156 -3.52 -16.96 16.39
N TYR A 157 -3.46 -17.68 17.52
CA TYR A 157 -4.61 -18.35 18.10
C TYR A 157 -5.37 -17.41 19.04
N PHE A 158 -6.70 -17.48 19.00
CA PHE A 158 -7.56 -16.87 20.01
C PHE A 158 -8.63 -17.87 20.43
N ASN A 159 -8.74 -18.13 21.74
CA ASN A 159 -9.67 -19.11 22.30
C ASN A 159 -9.64 -20.50 21.63
N GLY A 160 -8.44 -20.96 21.23
CA GLY A 160 -8.23 -22.30 20.68
C GLY A 160 -8.51 -22.45 19.18
N SER A 161 -8.90 -21.37 18.49
CA SER A 161 -9.07 -21.37 17.03
C SER A 161 -8.27 -20.25 16.34
N PHE A 162 -8.02 -20.43 15.06
CA PHE A 162 -7.59 -19.34 14.19
C PHE A 162 -8.80 -18.51 13.79
N ILE A 163 -8.60 -17.21 13.67
CA ILE A 163 -9.67 -16.31 13.24
C ILE A 163 -9.66 -16.23 11.73
N THR A 164 -10.83 -16.31 11.12
CA THR A 164 -11.02 -16.13 9.68
C THR A 164 -11.77 -14.82 9.42
N ASP A 165 -11.75 -14.36 8.18
CA ASP A 165 -12.47 -13.14 7.78
C ASP A 165 -13.99 -13.26 7.95
N ASN A 166 -14.54 -14.44 7.68
CA ASN A 166 -15.97 -14.61 7.42
C ASN A 166 -16.73 -15.27 8.58
N ASP A 167 -16.03 -15.90 9.53
CA ASP A 167 -16.69 -16.56 10.65
C ASP A 167 -17.10 -15.55 11.73
N PRO A 168 -18.24 -15.74 12.39
CA PRO A 168 -18.67 -14.88 13.49
C PRO A 168 -17.74 -15.02 14.70
N ILE A 169 -17.50 -13.92 15.43
CA ILE A 169 -16.63 -13.92 16.60
C ILE A 169 -17.09 -12.91 17.65
N GLY A 170 -17.49 -13.42 18.82
CA GLY A 170 -17.94 -12.60 19.93
C GLY A 170 -19.07 -11.63 19.52
N PRO A 171 -18.96 -10.33 19.85
CA PRO A 171 -19.96 -9.32 19.49
C PRO A 171 -19.82 -8.77 18.05
N PHE A 172 -18.95 -9.35 17.23
CA PHE A 172 -18.76 -8.97 15.82
C PHE A 172 -19.51 -9.93 14.90
N VAL A 173 -20.12 -9.38 13.84
CA VAL A 173 -20.89 -10.17 12.87
C VAL A 173 -19.97 -11.12 12.10
N ILE A 174 -18.79 -10.63 11.72
CA ILE A 174 -17.75 -11.40 11.04
C ILE A 174 -16.36 -11.07 11.61
N GLY A 175 -15.42 -12.00 11.50
CA GLY A 175 -14.06 -11.86 12.01
C GLY A 175 -13.28 -10.71 11.39
N ARG A 176 -13.56 -10.38 10.14
CA ARG A 176 -12.97 -9.21 9.46
C ARG A 176 -13.21 -7.91 10.24
N ASP A 177 -14.43 -7.67 10.73
CA ASP A 177 -14.75 -6.43 11.45
C ASP A 177 -13.92 -6.28 12.74
N LEU A 178 -13.67 -7.40 13.43
CA LEU A 178 -12.81 -7.45 14.62
C LEU A 178 -11.33 -7.20 14.24
N ILE A 179 -10.84 -7.92 13.24
CA ILE A 179 -9.44 -7.85 12.79
C ILE A 179 -9.10 -6.46 12.27
N ASP A 180 -9.98 -5.88 11.46
CA ASP A 180 -9.87 -4.53 10.91
C ASP A 180 -9.92 -3.49 12.03
N SER A 181 -10.80 -3.67 13.01
CA SER A 181 -10.88 -2.78 14.17
C SER A 181 -9.56 -2.72 14.93
N ALA A 182 -8.93 -3.86 15.18
CA ALA A 182 -7.65 -3.92 15.87
C ALA A 182 -6.50 -3.36 14.99
N ALA A 183 -6.47 -3.67 13.70
CA ALA A 183 -5.47 -3.17 12.77
C ALA A 183 -5.51 -1.64 12.64
N GLU A 184 -6.69 -1.05 12.51
CA GLU A 184 -6.89 0.39 12.52
C GLU A 184 -6.39 1.05 13.81
N SER A 185 -6.58 0.41 14.96
CA SER A 185 -6.09 0.94 16.25
C SER A 185 -4.56 0.94 16.31
N ILE A 186 -3.88 -0.06 15.73
CA ILE A 186 -2.42 -0.06 15.59
C ILE A 186 -1.96 1.03 14.63
N VAL A 187 -2.65 1.24 13.51
CA VAL A 187 -2.34 2.33 12.59
C VAL A 187 -2.51 3.69 13.26
N ALA A 188 -3.57 3.89 14.03
CA ALA A 188 -3.79 5.11 14.79
C ALA A 188 -2.67 5.34 15.82
N LEU A 189 -2.27 4.30 16.55
CA LEU A 189 -1.16 4.34 17.50
C LEU A 189 0.17 4.68 16.81
N ALA A 190 0.47 4.02 15.69
CA ALA A 190 1.66 4.26 14.90
C ALA A 190 1.73 5.71 14.41
N ARG A 191 0.59 6.25 13.96
CA ARG A 191 0.50 7.62 13.47
C ARG A 191 0.73 8.64 14.57
N ARG A 192 0.08 8.48 15.74
CA ARG A 192 0.27 9.36 16.90
C ARG A 192 1.72 9.39 17.39
N ASN A 193 2.41 8.25 17.28
CA ASN A 193 3.81 8.09 17.69
C ASN A 193 4.82 8.39 16.56
N GLY A 194 4.38 8.92 15.42
CA GLY A 194 5.26 9.25 14.29
C GLY A 194 5.98 8.04 13.66
N LYS A 195 5.50 6.81 13.90
CA LYS A 195 6.04 5.57 13.32
C LYS A 195 5.58 5.35 11.89
N VAL A 196 4.47 5.97 11.50
CA VAL A 196 3.94 6.01 10.12
C VAL A 196 3.46 7.43 9.83
N GLY A 197 3.79 7.97 8.65
CA GLY A 197 3.51 9.37 8.30
C GLY A 197 3.74 9.66 6.81
N THR A 198 3.67 10.93 6.40
CA THR A 198 3.73 11.36 4.99
C THR A 198 5.09 11.18 4.30
N GLN A 199 6.16 10.95 5.07
CA GLN A 199 7.53 10.77 4.55
C GLN A 199 7.94 9.29 4.38
N PHE A 200 7.16 8.39 4.96
CA PHE A 200 7.36 6.95 4.92
C PHE A 200 6.46 6.39 3.82
N GLY A 201 6.92 5.55 2.89
CA GLY A 201 6.08 5.09 1.77
C GLY A 201 6.80 4.72 0.49
N ILE A 202 6.05 4.56 -0.59
CA ILE A 202 6.58 4.50 -1.96
C ILE A 202 6.45 5.90 -2.57
N ARG A 203 7.56 6.46 -3.03
CA ARG A 203 7.61 7.68 -3.85
C ARG A 203 7.59 7.33 -5.31
N ASP A 204 6.69 7.93 -6.07
CA ASP A 204 6.66 7.75 -7.52
C ASP A 204 7.61 8.74 -8.19
N ILE A 205 8.39 8.23 -9.14
CA ILE A 205 9.41 8.97 -9.87
C ILE A 205 8.87 9.24 -11.27
N PHE A 206 8.85 10.51 -11.63
CA PHE A 206 8.50 10.97 -12.97
C PHE A 206 9.67 11.71 -13.60
N ASP A 207 9.99 11.36 -14.84
CA ASP A 207 10.88 12.15 -15.67
C ASP A 207 10.03 13.14 -16.46
N CYS A 208 10.11 14.42 -16.08
CA CYS A 208 9.27 15.46 -16.61
C CYS A 208 10.09 16.53 -17.34
N ILE A 209 9.52 17.05 -18.42
CA ILE A 209 10.06 18.12 -19.23
C ILE A 209 8.97 19.19 -19.35
N ALA A 210 9.31 20.43 -19.00
CA ALA A 210 8.50 21.60 -19.31
C ALA A 210 9.09 22.38 -20.47
N ASN A 211 8.24 22.88 -21.35
CA ASN A 211 8.61 23.71 -22.49
C ASN A 211 7.69 24.93 -22.57
N THR A 212 8.28 26.13 -22.55
CA THR A 212 7.59 27.44 -22.61
C THR A 212 7.63 28.08 -24.01
N GLY A 213 8.11 27.34 -25.02
CA GLY A 213 8.38 27.85 -26.37
C GLY A 213 9.71 28.60 -26.49
N VAL A 214 10.22 29.17 -25.39
CA VAL A 214 11.51 29.89 -25.33
C VAL A 214 12.58 29.07 -24.59
N SER A 215 12.17 28.27 -23.61
CA SER A 215 13.07 27.45 -22.80
C SER A 215 12.50 26.06 -22.56
N GLN A 216 13.42 25.09 -22.39
CA GLN A 216 13.10 23.73 -22.01
C GLN A 216 13.80 23.41 -20.68
N LEU A 217 13.04 22.90 -19.72
CA LEU A 217 13.51 22.54 -18.39
C LEU A 217 13.11 21.09 -18.09
N GLY A 218 14.09 20.22 -17.90
CA GLY A 218 13.88 18.83 -17.52
C GLY A 218 14.25 18.60 -16.06
N ALA A 219 13.43 17.86 -15.34
CA ALA A 219 13.76 17.38 -13.99
C ALA A 219 13.18 16.00 -13.75
N ARG A 220 13.94 15.18 -13.00
CA ARG A 220 13.41 13.99 -12.35
C ARG A 220 12.75 14.42 -11.06
N ILE A 221 11.46 14.13 -10.92
CA ILE A 221 10.62 14.56 -9.80
C ILE A 221 10.18 13.33 -9.01
N SER A 222 10.12 13.44 -7.69
CA SER A 222 9.70 12.34 -6.81
C SER A 222 8.73 12.82 -5.74
N SER A 223 7.43 12.55 -5.87
CA SER A 223 6.46 12.99 -4.87
C SER A 223 6.02 11.85 -3.95
N SER A 224 5.89 12.18 -2.66
CA SER A 224 5.17 11.33 -1.72
C SER A 224 3.65 11.46 -1.96
N ARG A 225 2.93 10.34 -1.94
CA ARG A 225 1.47 10.34 -2.06
C ARG A 225 0.80 10.88 -0.79
N LEU A 226 -0.22 11.71 -0.94
CA LEU A 226 -1.03 12.34 0.10
C LEU A 226 -2.51 11.93 -0.07
N PHE A 227 -2.98 10.99 0.74
CA PHE A 227 -4.34 10.46 0.65
C PHE A 227 -5.32 11.30 1.46
N GLN A 228 -6.54 11.50 0.94
CA GLN A 228 -7.49 12.49 1.49
C GLN A 228 -8.53 11.90 2.47
N ASN A 229 -8.71 10.57 2.55
CA ASN A 229 -9.81 9.95 3.32
C ASN A 229 -9.40 8.74 4.17
N SER A 230 -10.25 8.40 5.14
CA SER A 230 -10.24 7.18 5.96
C SER A 230 -10.68 5.91 5.21
N ASP A 231 -11.23 6.05 4.00
CA ASP A 231 -11.53 4.92 3.10
C ASP A 231 -10.25 4.29 2.53
N LEU A 232 -9.12 5.01 2.63
CA LEU A 232 -7.80 4.62 2.17
C LEU A 232 -7.72 4.36 0.63
N MET A 233 -8.76 4.64 -0.16
CA MET A 233 -8.83 4.28 -1.59
C MET A 233 -8.48 5.43 -2.56
N THR A 234 -8.23 6.64 -2.05
CA THR A 234 -8.00 7.85 -2.88
C THR A 234 -6.78 8.66 -2.46
N TYR A 235 -5.91 9.01 -3.41
CA TYR A 235 -4.75 9.88 -3.16
C TYR A 235 -4.53 11.03 -4.12
N ASN A 236 -3.84 12.03 -3.61
CA ASN A 236 -3.25 13.08 -4.41
C ASN A 236 -1.73 12.93 -4.36
N THR A 237 -1.07 13.03 -5.49
CA THR A 237 0.39 13.18 -5.55
C THR A 237 0.70 14.52 -6.19
N SER A 238 0.94 15.52 -5.34
CA SER A 238 1.31 16.85 -5.81
C SER A 238 2.83 17.01 -5.74
N PHE A 239 3.43 17.58 -6.78
CA PHE A 239 4.78 18.13 -6.63
C PHE A 239 4.69 19.48 -5.91
N SER A 240 5.75 19.85 -5.19
CA SER A 240 5.95 21.15 -4.51
C SER A 240 5.26 21.44 -3.15
N LYS A 241 4.64 20.46 -2.46
CA LYS A 241 4.18 20.67 -1.07
C LYS A 241 5.25 20.38 -0.02
N ASN A 242 6.17 19.45 -0.26
CA ASN A 242 7.40 19.31 0.53
C ASN A 242 8.63 19.75 -0.29
N PRO A 243 9.61 20.43 0.35
CA PRO A 243 10.88 20.82 -0.30
C PRO A 243 11.72 19.62 -0.78
N THR A 244 11.39 18.40 -0.34
CA THR A 244 12.04 17.15 -0.75
C THR A 244 11.36 16.44 -1.93
N ASP A 245 10.22 16.94 -2.43
CA ASP A 245 9.45 16.25 -3.48
C ASP A 245 10.03 16.48 -4.89
N GLY A 246 11.01 17.37 -5.03
CA GLY A 246 11.34 17.90 -6.35
C GLY A 246 10.15 18.64 -6.95
N SER A 247 10.42 19.66 -7.74
CA SER A 247 9.37 20.31 -8.51
C SER A 247 9.99 20.83 -9.79
N ILE A 248 9.24 20.75 -10.89
CA ILE A 248 9.51 21.66 -11.99
C ILE A 248 8.85 22.96 -11.59
N PHE A 249 9.64 23.78 -10.90
CA PHE A 249 9.27 25.12 -10.52
C PHE A 249 9.54 26.04 -11.73
N LEU A 250 8.47 26.57 -12.33
CA LEU A 250 8.57 27.58 -13.37
C LEU A 250 8.14 28.91 -12.77
N PRO A 251 9.08 29.77 -12.34
CA PRO A 251 8.72 31.10 -11.86
C PRO A 251 8.11 31.90 -13.00
N GLU A 252 6.90 32.43 -12.79
CA GLU A 252 6.31 33.43 -13.66
C GLU A 252 6.70 34.84 -13.18
N THR A 253 6.74 35.03 -11.85
CA THR A 253 7.20 36.24 -11.17
C THR A 253 7.92 35.86 -9.88
N ASN A 254 8.36 36.84 -9.07
CA ASN A 254 8.94 36.56 -7.75
C ASN A 254 7.96 35.88 -6.78
N ASP A 255 6.66 36.11 -6.99
CA ASP A 255 5.60 35.65 -6.09
C ASP A 255 4.68 34.59 -6.72
N SER A 256 4.87 34.26 -8.01
CA SER A 256 4.03 33.31 -8.75
C SER A 256 4.86 32.23 -9.44
N SER A 257 4.36 31.00 -9.41
CA SER A 257 4.97 29.86 -10.09
C SER A 257 3.93 28.92 -10.69
N LEU A 258 4.31 28.24 -11.78
CA LEU A 258 3.55 27.12 -12.32
C LEU A 258 4.06 25.80 -11.77
N ILE A 259 3.13 24.95 -11.37
CA ILE A 259 3.33 23.64 -10.74
C ILE A 259 2.51 22.61 -11.50
N LEU A 260 3.05 21.41 -11.67
CA LEU A 260 2.30 20.25 -12.12
C LEU A 260 1.74 19.48 -10.90
N ARG A 261 0.47 19.10 -10.91
CA ARG A 261 -0.18 18.28 -9.88
C ARG A 261 -0.83 17.05 -10.49
N PHE A 262 -0.70 15.91 -9.83
CA PHE A 262 -1.42 14.69 -10.12
C PHE A 262 -2.41 14.39 -8.99
N ASP A 263 -3.70 14.28 -9.30
CA ASP A 263 -4.69 13.78 -8.37
C ASP A 263 -5.16 12.41 -8.88
N ILE A 264 -4.99 11.37 -8.07
CA ILE A 264 -5.13 9.97 -8.47
C ILE A 264 -6.06 9.23 -7.50
N SER A 265 -7.32 9.09 -7.87
CA SER A 265 -8.26 8.20 -7.18
C SER A 265 -8.26 6.82 -7.85
N GLU A 266 -7.83 5.81 -7.09
CA GLU A 266 -7.72 4.42 -7.56
C GLU A 266 -8.32 3.43 -6.55
N PRO A 267 -9.65 3.25 -6.56
CA PRO A 267 -10.25 2.16 -5.81
C PRO A 267 -9.78 0.83 -6.40
N ASN A 268 -9.13 0.00 -5.57
CA ASN A 268 -8.56 -1.31 -5.88
C ASN A 268 -7.20 -1.31 -6.63
N ASN A 269 -6.34 -0.30 -6.44
CA ASN A 269 -4.89 -0.56 -6.46
C ASN A 269 -4.33 -1.24 -7.73
N CYS A 270 -4.57 -0.63 -8.91
CA CYS A 270 -4.24 -1.19 -10.23
C CYS A 270 -4.82 -2.57 -10.58
N GLY A 271 -5.75 -3.11 -9.77
CA GLY A 271 -6.46 -4.37 -10.02
C GLY A 271 -7.58 -4.24 -11.04
N ASP A 272 -8.76 -4.76 -10.70
CA ASP A 272 -9.91 -4.83 -11.61
C ASP A 272 -10.30 -3.44 -12.17
N PRO A 273 -10.76 -3.36 -13.44
CA PRO A 273 -11.29 -2.13 -14.00
C PRO A 273 -12.41 -1.57 -13.12
N ASN A 274 -12.17 -0.41 -12.50
CA ASN A 274 -13.14 0.25 -11.63
C ASN A 274 -13.63 1.54 -12.29
N LEU A 275 -14.95 1.65 -12.47
CA LEU A 275 -15.60 2.83 -13.05
C LEU A 275 -15.44 4.10 -12.22
N LEU A 276 -15.06 3.96 -10.94
CA LEU A 276 -14.78 5.06 -10.02
C LEU A 276 -13.33 5.55 -10.09
N ARG A 277 -12.46 4.93 -10.92
CA ARG A 277 -11.08 5.38 -11.13
C ARG A 277 -11.09 6.79 -11.73
N ASN A 278 -10.36 7.70 -11.11
CA ASN A 278 -10.23 9.06 -11.59
C ASN A 278 -8.79 9.55 -11.41
N THR A 279 -8.03 9.56 -12.50
CA THR A 279 -6.71 10.20 -12.55
C THR A 279 -6.86 11.53 -13.28
N LYS A 280 -6.41 12.62 -12.68
CA LYS A 280 -6.35 13.93 -13.34
C LYS A 280 -4.99 14.58 -13.12
N VAL A 281 -4.55 15.30 -14.12
CA VAL A 281 -3.30 16.05 -14.15
C VAL A 281 -3.67 17.51 -14.28
N GLN A 282 -3.06 18.38 -13.48
CA GLN A 282 -3.36 19.79 -13.45
C GLN A 282 -2.09 20.62 -13.57
N ILE A 283 -2.14 21.70 -14.35
CA ILE A 283 -1.17 22.80 -14.27
C ILE A 283 -1.78 23.82 -13.33
N ILE A 284 -1.07 24.16 -12.25
CA ILE A 284 -1.54 25.05 -11.19
C ILE A 284 -0.62 26.24 -11.10
N ARG A 285 -1.20 27.43 -11.07
CA ARG A 285 -0.51 28.65 -10.69
C ARG A 285 -0.61 28.81 -9.18
N SER A 286 0.53 28.82 -8.50
CA SER A 286 0.63 29.10 -7.07
C SER A 286 1.19 30.51 -6.88
N ILE A 287 0.43 31.34 -6.17
CA ILE A 287 0.75 32.72 -5.85
C ILE A 287 0.95 32.83 -4.34
N ARG A 288 2.11 33.34 -3.92
CA ARG A 288 2.42 33.61 -2.53
C ARG A 288 2.12 35.06 -2.19
N PHE A 289 1.31 35.28 -1.16
CA PHE A 289 1.02 36.61 -0.68
C PHE A 289 2.01 37.07 0.40
N VAL A 290 2.01 38.37 0.67
CA VAL A 290 2.90 39.01 1.66
C VAL A 290 2.70 38.47 3.07
N ASP A 291 1.48 38.02 3.40
CA ASP A 291 1.15 37.38 4.69
C ASP A 291 1.62 35.91 4.77
N GLY A 292 2.26 35.40 3.72
CA GLY A 292 2.73 34.02 3.62
C GLY A 292 1.67 33.02 3.17
N SER A 293 0.42 33.44 2.99
CA SER A 293 -0.64 32.59 2.44
C SER A 293 -0.38 32.26 0.97
N ILE A 294 -0.92 31.12 0.51
CA ILE A 294 -0.74 30.62 -0.85
C ILE A 294 -2.12 30.45 -1.49
N GLN A 295 -2.33 31.08 -2.64
CA GLN A 295 -3.48 30.81 -3.50
C GLN A 295 -3.07 29.94 -4.68
N GLU A 296 -3.90 28.95 -4.99
CA GLU A 296 -3.70 28.04 -6.11
C GLU A 296 -4.85 28.17 -7.11
N ASN A 297 -4.51 28.38 -8.39
CA ASN A 297 -5.47 28.47 -9.50
C ASN A 297 -5.15 27.40 -10.54
N ILE A 298 -6.13 26.59 -10.92
CA ILE A 298 -5.97 25.58 -11.99
C ILE A 298 -5.96 26.30 -13.34
N ILE A 299 -4.86 26.17 -14.07
CA ILE A 299 -4.64 26.79 -15.39
C ILE A 299 -5.00 25.80 -16.51
N SER A 300 -4.75 24.52 -16.30
CA SER A 300 -5.11 23.45 -17.24
C SER A 300 -5.40 22.18 -16.46
N GLU A 301 -6.36 21.37 -16.93
CA GLU A 301 -6.68 20.06 -16.37
C GLU A 301 -6.84 19.05 -17.50
N LYS A 302 -6.25 17.86 -17.32
CA LYS A 302 -6.45 16.70 -18.18
C LYS A 302 -6.85 15.51 -17.34
N ARG A 303 -8.02 14.93 -17.63
CA ARG A 303 -8.42 13.65 -17.07
C ARG A 303 -7.80 12.51 -17.87
N MET A 304 -7.34 11.49 -17.17
CA MET A 304 -6.75 10.29 -17.75
C MET A 304 -7.68 9.10 -17.51
N ALA A 305 -7.85 8.28 -18.55
CA ALA A 305 -8.64 7.06 -18.48
C ALA A 305 -7.97 5.96 -17.63
N SER A 306 -6.66 6.07 -17.39
CA SER A 306 -5.89 5.08 -16.64
C SER A 306 -4.81 5.76 -15.79
N ASN A 307 -4.43 5.13 -14.68
CA ASN A 307 -3.31 5.57 -13.87
C ASN A 307 -2.00 5.14 -14.58
N PRO A 308 -1.10 6.08 -14.88
CA PRO A 308 0.18 5.81 -15.55
C PRO A 308 1.15 4.94 -14.72
N MET A 309 0.84 4.70 -13.44
CA MET A 309 1.62 3.82 -12.55
C MET A 309 1.19 2.35 -12.65
N CYS A 310 0.02 2.06 -13.22
CA CYS A 310 -0.46 0.69 -13.34
C CYS A 310 0.26 -0.09 -14.43
N PRO A 311 0.37 -1.43 -14.29
CA PRO A 311 0.88 -2.26 -15.36
C PRO A 311 0.05 -2.10 -16.63
N ASN A 312 0.71 -2.16 -17.79
CA ASN A 312 0.07 -2.13 -19.11
C ASN A 312 -0.73 -0.85 -19.43
N THR A 313 -0.49 0.26 -18.71
CA THR A 313 -1.01 1.58 -19.08
C THR A 313 0.08 2.40 -19.78
N ASP A 314 -0.31 3.46 -20.49
CA ASP A 314 0.67 4.40 -21.05
C ASP A 314 1.30 5.22 -19.92
N PRO A 315 2.62 5.08 -19.64
CA PRO A 315 3.27 5.83 -18.59
C PRO A 315 3.49 7.30 -18.96
N LYS A 316 3.22 7.69 -20.21
CA LYS A 316 3.43 9.03 -20.73
C LYS A 316 2.21 9.92 -20.46
N ILE A 317 2.50 11.12 -20.01
CA ILE A 317 1.53 12.14 -19.65
C ILE A 317 1.92 13.42 -20.37
N GLU A 318 0.97 13.98 -21.12
CA GLU A 318 1.14 15.26 -21.78
C GLU A 318 -0.02 16.18 -21.45
N ILE A 319 0.30 17.38 -20.95
CA ILE A 319 -0.65 18.44 -20.64
C ILE A 319 -0.04 19.78 -21.01
N SER A 320 -0.85 20.68 -21.55
CA SER A 320 -0.41 22.02 -21.95
C SER A 320 -1.41 23.09 -21.55
N SER A 321 -0.90 24.32 -21.46
CA SER A 321 -1.65 25.57 -21.48
C SER A 321 -1.07 26.46 -22.59
N ASP A 322 -1.61 27.67 -22.73
CA ASP A 322 -1.08 28.67 -23.67
C ASP A 322 0.36 29.11 -23.34
N LEU A 323 0.83 28.86 -22.11
CA LEU A 323 2.11 29.34 -21.60
C LEU A 323 3.18 28.24 -21.52
N VAL A 324 2.77 26.98 -21.31
CA VAL A 324 3.69 25.89 -21.06
C VAL A 324 3.10 24.54 -21.47
N SER A 325 3.95 23.66 -21.96
CA SER A 325 3.67 22.24 -22.14
C SER A 325 4.51 21.40 -21.19
N PHE A 326 3.89 20.44 -20.53
CA PHE A 326 4.56 19.42 -19.73
C PHE A 326 4.45 18.06 -20.43
N SER A 327 5.58 17.38 -20.54
CA SER A 327 5.67 15.97 -20.94
C SER A 327 6.35 15.19 -19.83
N CYS A 328 5.62 14.32 -19.17
CA CYS A 328 6.10 13.48 -18.07
C CYS A 328 6.02 12.01 -18.45
N ARG A 329 6.99 11.22 -18.02
CA ARG A 329 6.94 9.76 -18.09
C ARG A 329 7.13 9.19 -16.70
N TYR A 330 6.23 8.32 -16.27
CA TYR A 330 6.44 7.53 -15.07
C TYR A 330 7.66 6.62 -15.28
N PHE A 331 8.66 6.76 -14.40
CA PHE A 331 9.94 6.05 -14.47
C PHE A 331 9.96 4.82 -13.57
N GLY A 332 9.30 4.90 -12.41
CA GLY A 332 9.24 3.84 -11.41
C GLY A 332 8.92 4.41 -10.04
N SER A 333 9.14 3.62 -8.99
CA SER A 333 8.97 4.10 -7.63
C SER A 333 10.14 3.71 -6.72
N GLN A 334 10.32 4.45 -5.63
CA GLN A 334 11.37 4.25 -4.63
C GLN A 334 10.75 4.13 -3.24
N GLY A 335 11.21 3.16 -2.44
CA GLY A 335 10.83 3.06 -1.03
C GLY A 335 11.49 4.16 -0.20
N THR A 336 10.74 4.82 0.67
CA THR A 336 11.24 5.73 1.69
C THR A 336 10.95 5.17 3.07
N THR A 337 11.99 5.17 3.90
CA THR A 337 11.85 4.86 5.33
C THR A 337 11.86 6.17 6.12
N SER A 338 11.23 6.18 7.30
CA SER A 338 11.25 7.31 8.22
C SER A 338 12.65 7.59 8.81
N ASN A 339 13.64 6.73 8.54
CA ASN A 339 15.00 6.81 9.08
C ASN A 339 16.01 7.54 8.16
N SER A 340 15.60 8.62 7.51
CA SER A 340 16.56 9.55 6.90
C SER A 340 17.13 10.59 7.89
N THR A 341 16.70 10.60 9.15
CA THR A 341 17.45 11.25 10.24
C THR A 341 18.47 10.27 10.79
N LYS A 342 19.61 10.16 10.08
CA LYS A 342 20.87 9.74 10.67
C LYS A 342 21.15 10.56 11.93
N LYS A 343 21.56 9.88 13.00
CA LYS A 343 22.71 10.33 13.78
C LYS A 343 23.83 9.36 13.54
#